data_AF-A0A8T5YPC0-F1
#
_entry.id   AF-A0A8T5YPC0-F1
#
_cell.length_a   1.000
_cell.length_b   1.000
_cell.length_c   1.000
_cell.angle_alpha   90.00
_cell.angle_beta   90.00
_cell.angle_gamma   90.00
#
_symmetry.space_group_name_H-M   'P 1'
#
loop_
_entity.id
_entity.type
_entity.pdbx_description
1 polymer ?
#
loop_
_entity_poly.entity_id
_entity_poly.type
_entity_poly.pdbx_seq_one_letter_code
_entity_poly.pdbx_strand_id
1 'polypeptide(L)'
;SEGEAWLFGQPVDPKDIDTRRRVGYMSQAFSLYNELTVRQNLELHARLFHIPEEEIPARVAEMSERFKLNDVEDVLPESLPLGIRQRLSLAVAVIHRPEMLILDEPTSGVDPVARDMFWQLMVDLSRQDKVTIFISTHFMNEAERCDRISLMHAGKVLASGTPQELVEKRGAASLEEAFIAYLQEAAGQGNEAEAPPVVHDTTHAPRQGFSLRRLFSYSRREALELRRDPVRSTLALMGTVILMLIMGYGISMDVENLRFAVLDRDQTVSSQAWTLNLSGSRYFIEQPSLTSYDELDRRMRAGDITVAIEIPPNFGRDIARGTPVELGVWIDGAMPSRAETVKGYVQAMHQSWLQDVASRQSSPASQNGLMNIETRYRYNPDVKSLPAIVPAVIPLLLMMIPSMLSALSVVREKELGSIINLYVTPTTRSEFLLGKQLPYIALGMLNFFLLCGLSVFVFGVPHKGSFLTLTLAALLYIIIATG
;
A
#
# COMPACT_ATOMS: atom_id res chain seq x y z
N SER A 1 13.10 -12.28 -34.58
CA SER A 1 13.39 -13.68 -34.93
C SER A 1 12.17 -14.51 -34.66
N GLU A 2 11.70 -15.26 -35.65
CA GLU A 2 10.61 -16.24 -35.52
C GLU A 2 11.23 -17.62 -35.29
N GLY A 3 10.58 -18.43 -34.46
CA GLY A 3 11.02 -19.78 -34.15
C GLY A 3 9.91 -20.51 -33.43
N GLU A 4 9.80 -21.80 -33.72
CA GLU A 4 8.87 -22.70 -33.03
C GLU A 4 9.69 -23.59 -32.09
N ALA A 5 9.15 -23.83 -30.90
CA ALA A 5 9.73 -24.74 -29.92
C ALA A 5 8.73 -25.86 -29.66
N TRP A 6 9.21 -27.09 -29.51
CA TRP A 6 8.39 -28.24 -29.15
C TRP A 6 8.83 -28.79 -27.81
N LEU A 7 7.86 -29.00 -26.94
CA LEU A 7 8.05 -29.60 -25.63
C LEU A 7 7.15 -30.82 -25.52
N PHE A 8 7.74 -31.98 -25.21
CA PHE A 8 7.02 -33.26 -25.11
C PHE A 8 6.19 -33.61 -26.36
N GLY A 9 6.68 -33.22 -27.54
CA GLY A 9 6.02 -33.45 -28.83
C GLY A 9 4.89 -32.47 -29.17
N GLN A 10 4.67 -31.43 -28.36
CA GLN A 10 3.67 -30.39 -28.59
C GLN A 10 4.33 -29.03 -28.79
N PRO A 11 3.80 -28.16 -29.67
CA PRO A 11 4.30 -26.79 -29.80
C PRO A 11 4.13 -26.04 -28.48
N VAL A 12 5.13 -25.27 -28.08
CA VAL A 12 5.11 -24.47 -26.85
C VAL A 12 4.15 -23.30 -27.02
N ASP A 13 3.06 -23.30 -26.25
CA ASP A 13 2.18 -22.14 -26.09
C ASP A 13 2.54 -21.37 -24.81
N PRO A 14 2.98 -20.10 -24.88
CA PRO A 14 3.27 -19.27 -23.71
C PRO A 14 2.10 -19.11 -22.73
N LYS A 15 0.87 -19.34 -23.18
CA LYS A 15 -0.36 -19.25 -22.38
C LYS A 15 -0.76 -20.58 -21.75
N ASP A 16 -0.12 -21.69 -22.13
CA ASP A 16 -0.41 -22.99 -21.53
C ASP A 16 0.20 -23.10 -20.12
N ILE A 17 -0.68 -23.06 -19.13
CA ILE A 17 -0.32 -23.18 -17.72
C ILE A 17 0.03 -24.64 -17.37
N ASP A 18 -0.51 -25.63 -18.08
CA ASP A 18 -0.27 -27.05 -17.77
C ASP A 18 1.15 -27.48 -18.15
N THR A 19 1.73 -26.89 -19.20
CA THR A 19 3.17 -27.02 -19.49
C THR A 19 4.04 -26.67 -18.27
N ARG A 20 3.65 -25.65 -17.50
CA ARG A 20 4.38 -25.26 -16.27
C ARG A 20 4.30 -26.30 -15.15
N ARG A 21 3.31 -27.19 -15.16
CA ARG A 21 3.22 -28.31 -14.21
C ARG A 21 4.19 -29.44 -14.54
N ARG A 22 4.74 -29.48 -15.76
CA ARG A 22 5.65 -30.54 -16.21
C ARG A 22 7.11 -30.10 -16.23
N VAL A 23 7.34 -28.80 -16.14
CA VAL A 23 8.66 -28.18 -16.16
C VAL A 23 8.96 -27.57 -14.78
N GLY A 24 10.14 -27.81 -14.24
CA GLY A 24 10.68 -27.04 -13.14
C GLY A 24 11.69 -26.01 -13.66
N TYR A 25 11.73 -24.84 -13.05
CA TYR A 25 12.64 -23.78 -13.45
C TYR A 25 13.37 -23.20 -12.23
N MET A 26 14.65 -22.92 -12.40
CA MET A 26 15.50 -22.28 -11.42
C MET A 26 16.26 -21.14 -12.11
N SER A 27 16.04 -19.91 -11.66
CA SER A 27 16.80 -18.73 -12.13
C SER A 27 18.19 -18.66 -11.49
N GLN A 28 19.09 -17.91 -12.14
CA GLN A 28 20.42 -17.60 -11.62
C GLN A 28 20.34 -16.89 -10.26
N ALA A 29 19.50 -15.87 -10.15
CA ALA A 29 19.20 -15.21 -8.88
C ALA A 29 18.23 -16.05 -8.06
N PHE A 30 18.43 -16.09 -6.75
CA PHE A 30 17.50 -16.75 -5.83
C PHE A 30 16.13 -16.07 -5.88
N SER A 31 15.11 -16.75 -6.41
CA SER A 31 13.78 -16.20 -6.64
C SER A 31 12.75 -16.58 -5.58
N LEU A 32 13.11 -17.35 -4.55
CA LEU A 32 12.14 -17.81 -3.56
C LEU A 32 11.81 -16.74 -2.52
N TYR A 33 10.81 -17.02 -1.69
CA TYR A 33 10.30 -16.10 -0.69
C TYR A 33 11.23 -16.04 0.52
N ASN A 34 11.94 -14.93 0.66
CA ASN A 34 12.91 -14.70 1.75
C ASN A 34 12.23 -14.61 3.13
N GLU A 35 10.97 -14.18 3.19
CA GLU A 35 10.21 -14.05 4.42
C GLU A 35 9.62 -15.38 4.92
N LEU A 36 9.75 -16.46 4.14
CA LEU A 36 9.31 -17.80 4.48
C LEU A 36 10.50 -18.67 4.85
N THR A 37 10.36 -19.53 5.85
CA THR A 37 11.38 -20.53 6.21
C THR A 37 11.58 -21.54 5.07
N VAL A 38 12.66 -22.31 5.07
CA VAL A 38 12.90 -23.42 4.13
C VAL A 38 11.67 -24.33 3.99
N ARG A 39 11.10 -24.82 5.11
CA ARG A 39 9.90 -25.66 5.15
C ARG A 39 8.69 -24.97 4.50
N GLN A 40 8.43 -23.72 4.88
CA GLN A 40 7.34 -22.91 4.36
C GLN A 40 7.44 -22.66 2.85
N ASN A 41 8.65 -22.48 2.30
CA ASN A 41 8.86 -22.37 0.86
C ASN A 41 8.47 -23.66 0.14
N LEU A 42 8.88 -24.82 0.66
CA LEU A 42 8.51 -26.13 0.11
C LEU A 42 6.98 -26.33 0.17
N GLU A 43 6.36 -26.11 1.34
CA GLU A 43 4.90 -26.25 1.49
C GLU A 43 4.12 -25.34 0.54
N LEU A 44 4.56 -24.08 0.37
CA LEU A 44 3.90 -23.13 -0.51
C LEU A 44 3.91 -23.66 -1.95
N HIS A 45 5.08 -24.06 -2.46
CA HIS A 45 5.19 -24.54 -3.83
C HIS A 45 4.43 -25.86 -4.04
N ALA A 46 4.44 -26.77 -3.06
CA ALA A 46 3.60 -27.97 -3.09
C ALA A 46 2.11 -27.64 -3.28
N ARG A 47 1.60 -26.61 -2.58
CA ARG A 47 0.21 -26.13 -2.75
C ARG A 47 -0.03 -25.45 -4.09
N LEU A 48 0.91 -24.64 -4.56
CA LEU A 48 0.80 -23.94 -5.86
C LEU A 48 0.73 -24.92 -7.04
N PHE A 49 1.50 -26.02 -6.96
CA PHE A 49 1.45 -27.12 -7.93
C PHE A 49 0.29 -28.11 -7.69
N HIS A 50 -0.59 -27.84 -6.73
CA HIS A 50 -1.77 -28.65 -6.39
C HIS A 50 -1.47 -30.09 -5.92
N ILE A 51 -0.34 -30.33 -5.27
CA ILE A 51 -0.09 -31.61 -4.58
C ILE A 51 -1.20 -31.83 -3.52
N PRO A 52 -1.80 -33.01 -3.38
CA PRO A 52 -2.86 -33.26 -2.38
C PRO A 52 -2.40 -32.90 -0.96
N GLU A 53 -3.25 -32.22 -0.16
CA GLU A 53 -2.83 -31.67 1.14
C GLU A 53 -2.30 -32.75 2.11
N GLU A 54 -2.82 -33.97 2.00
CA GLU A 54 -2.40 -35.14 2.78
C GLU A 54 -0.99 -35.62 2.42
N GLU A 55 -0.55 -35.40 1.18
CA GLU A 55 0.78 -35.80 0.70
C GLU A 55 1.86 -34.73 0.96
N ILE A 56 1.46 -33.48 1.20
CA ILE A 56 2.41 -32.36 1.37
C ILE A 56 3.43 -32.63 2.48
N PRO A 57 3.05 -33.05 3.71
CA PRO A 57 4.03 -33.28 4.77
C PRO A 57 5.07 -34.34 4.39
N ALA A 58 4.64 -35.45 3.79
CA ALA A 58 5.52 -36.52 3.35
C ALA A 58 6.46 -36.04 2.22
N ARG A 59 5.93 -35.30 1.25
CA ARG A 59 6.72 -34.75 0.15
C ARG A 59 7.74 -33.72 0.62
N VAL A 60 7.37 -32.85 1.55
CA VAL A 60 8.28 -31.85 2.15
C VAL A 60 9.40 -32.54 2.92
N ALA A 61 9.09 -33.58 3.70
CA ALA A 61 10.10 -34.37 4.41
C ALA A 61 11.07 -35.07 3.44
N GLU A 62 10.55 -35.69 2.39
CA GLU A 62 11.35 -36.32 1.33
C GLU A 62 12.31 -35.31 0.67
N MET A 63 11.82 -34.12 0.30
CA MET A 63 12.67 -33.07 -0.29
C MET A 63 13.69 -32.54 0.72
N SER A 64 13.31 -32.39 1.98
CA SER A 64 14.24 -31.93 3.00
C SER A 64 15.41 -32.90 3.20
N GLU A 65 15.11 -34.21 3.29
CA GLU A 65 16.12 -35.26 3.41
C GLU A 65 17.02 -35.34 2.17
N ARG A 66 16.39 -35.45 0.99
CA ARG A 66 17.12 -35.64 -0.27
C ARG A 66 18.07 -34.48 -0.58
N PHE A 67 17.65 -33.25 -0.30
CA PHE A 67 18.46 -32.05 -0.56
C PHE A 67 19.29 -31.63 0.67
N LYS A 68 19.29 -32.43 1.75
CA LYS A 68 20.03 -32.21 3.00
C LYS A 68 19.75 -30.82 3.61
N LEU A 69 18.46 -30.56 3.82
CA LEU A 69 17.90 -29.32 4.37
C LEU A 69 17.33 -29.49 5.80
N ASN A 70 17.35 -30.70 6.37
CA ASN A 70 16.72 -31.00 7.67
C ASN A 70 17.20 -30.08 8.80
N ASP A 71 18.50 -29.79 8.84
CA ASP A 71 19.11 -28.98 9.89
C ASP A 71 18.71 -27.49 9.82
N VAL A 72 18.10 -27.06 8.71
CA VAL A 72 17.77 -25.65 8.43
C VAL A 72 16.30 -25.45 8.06
N GLU A 73 15.42 -26.43 8.30
CA GLU A 73 14.01 -26.39 7.88
C GLU A 73 13.25 -25.14 8.37
N ASP A 74 13.54 -24.69 9.59
CA ASP A 74 12.84 -23.57 10.23
C ASP A 74 13.64 -22.25 10.15
N VAL A 75 14.69 -22.20 9.32
CA VAL A 75 15.56 -21.04 9.10
C VAL A 75 15.10 -20.23 7.88
N LEU A 76 15.33 -18.92 7.89
CA LEU A 76 15.03 -18.03 6.76
C LEU A 76 16.14 -18.07 5.69
N PRO A 77 15.79 -18.11 4.38
CA PRO A 77 16.76 -18.21 3.30
C PRO A 77 17.88 -17.17 3.32
N GLU A 78 17.60 -15.91 3.71
CA GLU A 78 18.60 -14.84 3.75
C GLU A 78 19.79 -15.13 4.67
N SER A 79 19.57 -15.91 5.73
CA SER A 79 20.62 -16.30 6.67
C SER A 79 21.43 -17.52 6.23
N LEU A 80 21.05 -18.15 5.11
CA LEU A 80 21.68 -19.39 4.64
C LEU A 80 22.84 -19.10 3.67
N PRO A 81 23.94 -19.88 3.74
CA PRO A 81 24.99 -19.86 2.73
C PRO A 81 24.41 -20.11 1.33
N LEU A 82 25.05 -19.53 0.31
CA LEU A 82 24.57 -19.59 -1.07
C LEU A 82 24.36 -21.03 -1.56
N GLY A 83 25.28 -21.95 -1.28
CA GLY A 83 25.11 -23.37 -1.66
C GLY A 83 23.87 -24.03 -1.05
N ILE A 84 23.47 -23.65 0.17
CA ILE A 84 22.23 -24.15 0.78
C ILE A 84 20.99 -23.51 0.12
N ARG A 85 21.05 -22.21 -0.19
CA ARG A 85 19.98 -21.52 -0.95
C ARG A 85 19.76 -22.17 -2.31
N GLN A 86 20.82 -22.49 -3.04
CA GLN A 86 20.69 -23.17 -4.34
C GLN A 86 20.09 -24.57 -4.21
N ARG A 87 20.45 -25.34 -3.17
CA ARG A 87 19.79 -26.63 -2.89
C ARG A 87 18.30 -26.48 -2.60
N LEU A 88 17.90 -25.44 -1.85
CA LEU A 88 16.49 -25.13 -1.63
C LEU A 88 15.79 -24.76 -2.95
N SER A 89 16.39 -23.91 -3.78
CA SER A 89 15.85 -23.57 -5.11
C SER A 89 15.61 -24.81 -5.96
N LEU A 90 16.58 -25.72 -6.01
CA LEU A 90 16.45 -26.98 -6.74
C LEU A 90 15.36 -27.88 -6.13
N ALA A 91 15.31 -28.01 -4.80
CA ALA A 91 14.29 -28.79 -4.10
C ALA A 91 12.87 -28.28 -4.40
N VAL A 92 12.68 -26.96 -4.42
CA VAL A 92 11.41 -26.33 -4.82
C VAL A 92 11.10 -26.58 -6.29
N ALA A 93 12.09 -26.48 -7.18
CA ALA A 93 11.90 -26.71 -8.61
C ALA A 93 11.50 -28.16 -8.95
N VAL A 94 11.79 -29.13 -8.09
CA VAL A 94 11.43 -30.56 -8.29
C VAL A 94 10.27 -31.05 -7.41
N ILE A 95 9.69 -30.19 -6.57
CA ILE A 95 8.72 -30.63 -5.57
C ILE A 95 7.49 -31.30 -6.21
N HIS A 96 7.11 -30.85 -7.40
CA HIS A 96 5.99 -31.35 -8.18
C HIS A 96 6.32 -32.50 -9.14
N ARG A 97 7.52 -33.07 -9.06
CA ARG A 97 8.01 -34.18 -9.92
C ARG A 97 7.96 -33.82 -11.41
N PRO A 98 8.68 -32.77 -11.85
CA PRO A 98 8.70 -32.38 -13.24
C PRO A 98 9.39 -33.44 -14.12
N GLU A 99 9.02 -33.48 -15.39
CA GLU A 99 9.69 -34.30 -16.41
C GLU A 99 10.93 -33.59 -16.98
N MET A 100 10.97 -32.26 -16.90
CA MET A 100 12.08 -31.44 -17.36
C MET A 100 12.44 -30.34 -16.35
N LEU A 101 13.74 -30.08 -16.18
CA LEU A 101 14.27 -28.96 -15.42
C LEU A 101 15.04 -28.01 -16.32
N ILE A 102 14.84 -26.71 -16.11
CA ILE A 102 15.62 -25.65 -16.73
C ILE A 102 16.33 -24.89 -15.63
N LEU A 103 17.66 -24.91 -15.65
CA LEU A 103 18.51 -24.34 -14.62
C LEU A 103 19.39 -23.26 -15.25
N ASP A 104 19.23 -22.03 -14.79
CA ASP A 104 20.02 -20.90 -15.27
C ASP A 104 21.20 -20.64 -14.34
N GLU A 105 22.42 -20.97 -14.77
CA GLU A 105 23.67 -20.86 -14.00
C GLU A 105 23.58 -21.27 -12.52
N PRO A 106 23.11 -22.49 -12.21
CA PRO A 106 22.67 -22.85 -10.85
C PRO A 106 23.80 -22.92 -9.81
N THR A 107 25.06 -23.02 -10.26
CA THR A 107 26.27 -23.16 -9.43
C THR A 107 27.14 -21.90 -9.42
N SER A 108 26.69 -20.83 -10.07
CA SER A 108 27.40 -19.55 -10.11
C SER A 108 27.57 -18.97 -8.69
N GLY A 109 28.80 -18.58 -8.34
CA GLY A 109 29.15 -18.04 -7.03
C GLY A 109 29.19 -19.07 -5.87
N VAL A 110 28.88 -20.34 -6.12
CA VAL A 110 28.95 -21.42 -5.12
C VAL A 110 30.38 -21.93 -5.00
N ASP A 111 30.82 -22.24 -3.78
CA ASP A 111 32.13 -22.81 -3.50
C ASP A 111 32.31 -24.19 -4.17
N PRO A 112 33.56 -24.61 -4.47
CA PRO A 112 33.80 -25.85 -5.22
C PRO A 112 33.21 -27.12 -4.58
N VAL A 113 33.23 -27.22 -3.24
CA VAL A 113 32.75 -28.42 -2.54
C VAL A 113 31.23 -28.50 -2.60
N ALA A 114 30.53 -27.39 -2.34
CA ALA A 114 29.08 -27.34 -2.46
C ALA A 114 28.61 -27.51 -3.92
N ARG A 115 29.42 -27.06 -4.90
CA ARG A 115 29.17 -27.27 -6.32
C ARG A 115 29.19 -28.75 -6.70
N ASP A 116 30.21 -29.51 -6.28
CA ASP A 116 30.27 -30.95 -6.57
C ASP A 116 29.07 -31.71 -5.96
N MET A 117 28.67 -31.35 -4.73
CA MET A 117 27.46 -31.91 -4.11
C MET A 117 26.18 -31.53 -4.90
N PHE A 118 26.09 -30.30 -5.39
CA PHE A 118 24.96 -29.85 -6.20
C PHE A 118 24.89 -30.62 -7.54
N TRP A 119 26.04 -30.86 -8.18
CA TRP A 119 26.15 -31.71 -9.36
C TRP A 119 25.70 -33.15 -9.10
N GLN A 120 26.07 -33.72 -7.95
CA GLN A 120 25.60 -35.06 -7.59
C GLN A 120 24.07 -35.13 -7.54
N LEU A 121 23.41 -34.11 -6.96
CA LEU A 121 21.95 -34.03 -6.93
C LEU A 121 21.34 -33.96 -8.33
N MET A 122 21.93 -33.17 -9.24
CA MET A 122 21.47 -33.09 -10.64
C MET A 122 21.65 -34.42 -11.38
N VAL A 123 22.77 -35.10 -11.17
CA VAL A 123 23.02 -36.43 -11.76
C VAL A 123 22.01 -37.44 -11.23
N ASP A 124 21.72 -37.44 -9.93
CA ASP A 124 20.72 -38.32 -9.34
C ASP A 124 19.32 -38.06 -9.90
N LEU A 125 18.92 -36.79 -10.05
CA LEU A 125 17.65 -36.41 -10.70
C LEU A 125 17.59 -36.90 -12.15
N SER A 126 18.67 -36.75 -12.92
CA SER A 126 18.70 -37.18 -14.32
C SER A 126 18.68 -38.70 -14.46
N ARG A 127 19.47 -39.41 -13.67
CA ARG A 127 19.69 -40.87 -13.84
C ARG A 127 18.66 -41.71 -13.12
N GLN A 128 18.24 -41.33 -11.91
CA GLN A 128 17.31 -42.10 -11.09
C GLN A 128 15.86 -41.72 -11.41
N ASP A 129 15.56 -40.42 -11.46
CA ASP A 129 14.19 -39.95 -11.68
C ASP A 129 13.85 -39.74 -13.16
N LYS A 130 14.84 -39.90 -14.05
CA LYS A 130 14.71 -39.73 -15.51
C LYS A 130 14.24 -38.33 -15.91
N VAL A 131 14.63 -37.32 -15.14
CA VAL A 131 14.33 -35.91 -15.44
C VAL A 131 15.30 -35.39 -16.50
N THR A 132 14.78 -34.73 -17.53
CA THR A 132 15.62 -34.06 -18.54
C THR A 132 16.08 -32.73 -17.99
N ILE A 133 17.39 -32.48 -17.91
CA ILE A 133 17.94 -31.23 -17.34
C ILE A 133 18.57 -30.40 -18.45
N PHE A 134 18.08 -29.17 -18.62
CA PHE A 134 18.69 -28.13 -19.44
C PHE A 134 19.39 -27.14 -18.51
N ILE A 135 20.70 -26.97 -18.68
CA ILE A 135 21.52 -26.11 -17.82
C ILE A 135 22.31 -25.12 -18.67
N SER A 136 22.33 -23.85 -18.25
CA SER A 136 23.31 -22.88 -18.71
C SER A 136 24.48 -22.85 -17.71
N THR A 137 25.70 -22.81 -18.22
CA THR A 137 26.92 -22.67 -17.40
C THR A 137 28.01 -21.95 -18.19
N HIS A 138 28.81 -21.16 -17.48
CA HIS A 138 30.03 -20.55 -18.00
C HIS A 138 31.30 -21.32 -17.58
N PHE A 139 31.15 -22.44 -16.87
CA PHE A 139 32.27 -23.26 -16.41
C PHE A 139 32.46 -24.50 -17.31
N MET A 140 33.65 -24.64 -17.91
CA MET A 140 33.89 -25.74 -18.87
C MET A 140 33.87 -27.12 -18.22
N ASN A 141 34.37 -27.23 -16.99
CA ASN A 141 34.35 -28.48 -16.20
C ASN A 141 32.92 -28.95 -15.86
N GLU A 142 31.94 -28.06 -15.90
CA GLU A 142 30.52 -28.40 -15.77
C GLU A 142 29.94 -28.88 -17.10
N ALA A 143 30.28 -28.19 -18.19
CA ALA A 143 29.89 -28.59 -19.54
C ALA A 143 30.40 -29.99 -19.90
N GLU A 144 31.60 -30.37 -19.44
CA GLU A 144 32.17 -31.71 -19.64
C GLU A 144 31.35 -32.84 -18.97
N ARG A 145 30.56 -32.52 -17.93
CA ARG A 145 29.71 -33.49 -17.22
C ARG A 145 28.36 -33.71 -17.90
N CYS A 146 28.01 -32.88 -18.88
CA CYS A 146 26.74 -32.95 -19.58
C CYS A 146 26.75 -34.03 -20.67
N ASP A 147 25.60 -34.68 -20.87
CA ASP A 147 25.41 -35.67 -21.94
C ASP A 147 25.59 -35.04 -23.34
N ARG A 148 25.12 -33.80 -23.49
CA ARG A 148 25.20 -32.99 -24.71
C ARG A 148 25.35 -31.53 -24.33
N ILE A 149 26.09 -30.79 -25.15
CA ILE A 149 26.31 -29.35 -24.97
C ILE A 149 26.03 -28.58 -26.25
N SER A 150 25.73 -27.29 -26.10
CA SER A 150 25.63 -26.33 -27.19
C SER A 150 26.47 -25.11 -26.85
N LEU A 151 27.41 -24.78 -27.71
CA LEU A 151 28.26 -23.59 -27.59
C LEU A 151 27.58 -22.44 -28.32
N MET A 152 27.41 -21.30 -27.66
CA MET A 152 26.70 -20.14 -28.22
C MET A 152 27.56 -18.87 -28.14
N HIS A 153 27.46 -18.02 -29.15
CA HIS A 153 28.07 -16.67 -29.15
C HIS A 153 27.18 -15.69 -29.93
N ALA A 154 26.95 -14.51 -29.37
CA ALA A 154 26.12 -13.45 -29.98
C ALA A 154 24.76 -13.94 -30.52
N GLY A 155 24.08 -14.82 -29.77
CA GLY A 155 22.77 -15.37 -30.15
C GLY A 155 22.80 -16.47 -31.21
N LYS A 156 23.98 -16.91 -31.67
CA LYS A 156 24.15 -18.01 -32.64
C LYS A 156 24.71 -19.25 -31.96
N VAL A 157 24.19 -20.41 -32.32
CA VAL A 157 24.75 -21.71 -31.94
C VAL A 157 25.98 -21.97 -32.82
N LEU A 158 27.16 -22.04 -32.20
CA LEU A 158 28.42 -22.32 -32.87
C LEU A 158 28.61 -23.81 -33.13
N ALA A 159 28.25 -24.62 -32.13
CA ALA A 159 28.35 -26.07 -32.20
C ALA A 159 27.37 -26.74 -31.24
N SER A 160 26.97 -27.97 -31.56
CA SER A 160 26.24 -28.84 -30.65
C SER A 160 26.67 -30.29 -30.86
N GLY A 161 26.81 -31.03 -29.76
CA GLY A 161 27.29 -32.42 -29.76
C GLY A 161 27.56 -32.89 -28.34
N THR A 162 28.14 -34.09 -28.21
CA THR A 162 28.73 -34.50 -26.94
C THR A 162 30.04 -33.74 -26.70
N PRO A 163 30.49 -33.56 -25.44
CA PRO A 163 31.78 -32.93 -25.17
C PRO A 163 32.94 -33.58 -25.95
N GLN A 164 32.98 -34.91 -26.01
CA GLN A 164 34.02 -35.66 -26.74
C GLN A 164 33.97 -35.42 -28.25
N GLU A 165 32.78 -35.45 -28.87
CA GLU A 165 32.62 -35.19 -30.30
C GLU A 165 33.12 -33.80 -30.71
N LEU A 166 32.90 -32.79 -29.85
CA LEU A 166 33.34 -31.41 -30.15
C LEU A 166 34.86 -31.26 -30.05
N VAL A 167 35.51 -31.95 -29.12
CA VAL A 167 36.96 -32.00 -29.00
C VAL A 167 37.58 -32.70 -30.22
N GLU A 168 37.05 -33.87 -30.60
CA GLU A 168 37.52 -34.64 -31.75
C GLU A 168 37.35 -33.88 -33.07
N LYS A 169 36.19 -33.24 -33.30
CA LYS A 169 35.92 -32.45 -34.51
C LYS A 169 36.90 -31.28 -34.69
N ARG A 170 37.42 -30.73 -33.59
CA ARG A 170 38.38 -29.62 -33.62
C ARG A 170 39.83 -30.06 -33.51
N GLY A 171 40.09 -31.34 -33.23
CA GLY A 171 41.44 -31.84 -32.96
C GLY A 171 42.13 -31.16 -31.77
N ALA A 172 41.34 -30.73 -30.78
CA ALA A 172 41.83 -30.04 -29.59
C ALA A 172 42.26 -31.03 -28.50
N ALA A 173 43.08 -30.59 -27.53
CA ALA A 173 43.46 -31.43 -26.40
C ALA A 173 42.42 -31.40 -25.26
N SER A 174 41.57 -30.37 -25.21
CA SER A 174 40.53 -30.19 -24.20
C SER A 174 39.27 -29.52 -24.76
N LEU A 175 38.16 -29.59 -24.01
CA LEU A 175 36.93 -28.90 -24.38
C LEU A 175 37.10 -27.37 -24.38
N GLU A 176 37.91 -26.85 -23.45
CA GLU A 176 38.21 -25.42 -23.37
C GLU A 176 38.94 -24.93 -24.63
N GLU A 177 39.95 -25.66 -25.11
CA GLU A 177 40.64 -25.35 -26.35
C GLU A 177 39.71 -25.43 -27.57
N ALA A 178 38.86 -26.46 -27.63
CA ALA A 178 37.85 -26.58 -28.68
C ALA A 178 36.91 -25.37 -28.69
N PHE A 179 36.45 -24.93 -27.51
CA PHE A 179 35.59 -23.76 -27.34
C PHE A 179 36.26 -22.46 -27.80
N ILE A 180 37.51 -22.22 -27.40
CA ILE A 180 38.29 -21.04 -27.83
C ILE A 180 38.43 -21.04 -29.36
N ALA A 181 38.69 -22.19 -29.98
CA ALA A 181 38.78 -22.29 -31.44
C ALA A 181 37.44 -21.95 -32.11
N TYR A 182 36.31 -22.44 -31.60
CA TYR A 182 34.97 -22.06 -32.08
C TYR A 182 34.71 -20.55 -31.94
N LEU A 183 35.13 -19.93 -30.82
CA LEU A 183 34.97 -18.50 -30.61
C LEU A 183 35.84 -17.64 -31.53
N GLN A 184 37.10 -18.02 -31.73
CA GLN A 184 38.01 -17.29 -32.63
C GLN A 184 37.51 -17.30 -34.08
N GLU A 185 36.99 -18.44 -34.54
CA GLU A 185 36.38 -18.54 -35.87
C GLU A 185 35.14 -17.65 -36.00
N ALA A 186 34.28 -17.64 -34.97
CA ALA A 186 33.07 -16.81 -34.95
C ALA A 186 33.39 -15.31 -34.86
N ALA A 187 34.40 -14.92 -34.07
CA ALA A 187 34.86 -13.55 -33.93
C ALA A 187 35.56 -13.03 -35.21
N GLY A 188 36.17 -13.92 -35.99
CA GLY A 188 36.74 -13.61 -37.31
C GLY A 188 35.69 -13.35 -38.40
N GLN A 189 34.44 -13.77 -38.18
CA GLN A 189 33.30 -13.53 -39.08
C GLN A 189 32.40 -12.44 -38.48
N GLY A 190 32.84 -11.19 -38.58
CA GLY A 190 32.06 -10.02 -38.22
C GLY A 190 30.76 -9.98 -39.03
N ASN A 191 29.65 -10.38 -38.40
CA ASN A 191 28.32 -10.14 -38.93
C ASN A 191 27.35 -9.93 -37.77
N GLU A 192 27.27 -8.66 -37.35
CA GLU A 192 26.17 -8.10 -36.56
C GLU A 192 24.89 -8.22 -37.39
N ALA A 193 24.04 -9.17 -37.03
CA ALA A 193 22.66 -9.22 -37.50
C ALA A 193 21.77 -8.80 -36.35
N GLU A 194 21.23 -7.60 -36.45
CA GLU A 194 20.29 -6.99 -35.52
C GLU A 194 18.96 -7.77 -35.56
N ALA A 195 18.45 -8.18 -34.40
CA ALA A 195 17.22 -8.95 -34.30
C ALA A 195 15.98 -8.04 -34.42
N PRO A 196 15.02 -8.30 -35.32
CA PRO A 196 13.81 -7.49 -35.44
C PRO A 196 12.84 -7.72 -34.27
N PRO A 197 11.99 -6.71 -33.95
CA PRO A 197 11.09 -6.74 -32.80
C PRO A 197 10.03 -7.84 -32.94
N VAL A 198 9.79 -8.55 -31.84
CA VAL A 198 8.84 -9.66 -31.74
C VAL A 198 7.43 -9.10 -31.58
N VAL A 199 6.56 -9.36 -32.56
CA VAL A 199 5.11 -9.17 -32.43
C VAL A 199 4.51 -10.51 -32.02
N HIS A 200 3.94 -10.57 -30.82
CA HIS A 200 3.25 -11.77 -30.35
C HIS A 200 1.86 -11.84 -30.97
N ASP A 201 1.69 -12.73 -31.95
CA ASP A 201 0.36 -13.07 -32.44
C ASP A 201 -0.34 -13.96 -31.41
N THR A 202 -1.53 -13.54 -30.99
CA THR A 202 -2.23 -14.14 -29.85
C THR A 202 -3.42 -14.97 -30.31
N THR A 203 -3.15 -16.19 -30.80
CA THR A 203 -4.21 -17.18 -30.93
C THR A 203 -4.69 -17.63 -29.53
N HIS A 204 -6.00 -17.78 -29.40
CA HIS A 204 -6.71 -18.04 -28.15
C HIS A 204 -6.87 -19.55 -27.94
N ALA A 205 -6.06 -20.12 -27.06
CA ALA A 205 -6.29 -21.42 -26.43
C ALA A 205 -7.13 -21.25 -25.13
N PRO A 206 -7.85 -22.28 -24.67
CA PRO A 206 -8.95 -22.14 -23.71
C PRO A 206 -8.46 -21.76 -22.31
N ARG A 207 -9.16 -20.81 -21.69
CA ARG A 207 -8.93 -20.39 -20.31
C ARG A 207 -9.33 -21.51 -19.34
N GLN A 208 -8.35 -22.16 -18.72
CA GLN A 208 -8.62 -22.97 -17.53
C GLN A 208 -8.89 -22.11 -16.29
N GLY A 209 -9.66 -22.69 -15.37
CA GLY A 209 -10.37 -22.00 -14.30
C GLY A 209 -9.52 -21.52 -13.14
N PHE A 210 -10.01 -20.44 -12.54
CA PHE A 210 -9.58 -19.88 -11.27
C PHE A 210 -9.65 -20.93 -10.14
N SER A 211 -8.57 -21.08 -9.37
CA SER A 211 -8.43 -21.98 -8.23
C SER A 211 -8.38 -21.18 -6.93
N LEU A 212 -9.38 -21.41 -6.08
CA LEU A 212 -9.41 -20.86 -4.73
C LEU A 212 -8.24 -21.35 -3.89
N ARG A 213 -7.75 -22.58 -4.12
CA ARG A 213 -6.62 -23.14 -3.36
C ARG A 213 -5.31 -22.38 -3.62
N ARG A 214 -5.03 -22.01 -4.87
CA ARG A 214 -3.87 -21.16 -5.22
C ARG A 214 -4.01 -19.78 -4.61
N LEU A 215 -5.18 -19.17 -4.75
CA LEU A 215 -5.46 -17.85 -4.19
C LEU A 215 -5.26 -17.82 -2.66
N PHE A 216 -5.82 -18.79 -1.92
CA PHE A 216 -5.63 -18.88 -0.47
C PHE A 216 -4.18 -19.15 -0.07
N SER A 217 -3.41 -19.85 -0.91
CA SER A 217 -1.98 -20.09 -0.66
C SER A 217 -1.18 -18.78 -0.74
N TYR A 218 -1.44 -17.95 -1.75
CA TYR A 218 -0.85 -16.60 -1.83
C TYR A 218 -1.33 -15.71 -0.67
N SER A 219 -2.62 -15.74 -0.34
CA SER A 219 -3.17 -14.98 0.78
C SER A 219 -2.53 -15.35 2.11
N ARG A 220 -2.32 -16.64 2.37
CA ARG A 220 -1.62 -17.11 3.57
C ARG A 220 -0.15 -16.68 3.58
N ARG A 221 0.56 -16.75 2.44
CA ARG A 221 1.94 -16.23 2.32
C ARG A 221 1.99 -14.75 2.65
N GLU A 222 1.12 -13.95 2.05
CA GLU A 222 1.10 -12.50 2.21
C GLU A 222 0.73 -12.11 3.65
N ALA A 223 -0.20 -12.83 4.28
CA ALA A 223 -0.52 -12.64 5.68
C ALA A 223 0.66 -12.96 6.61
N LEU A 224 1.47 -13.98 6.30
CA LEU A 224 2.68 -14.29 7.06
C LEU A 224 3.74 -13.20 6.90
N GLU A 225 3.90 -12.65 5.69
CA GLU A 225 4.79 -11.51 5.44
C GLU A 225 4.34 -10.29 6.26
N LEU A 226 3.06 -9.91 6.17
CA LEU A 226 2.51 -8.78 6.93
C LEU A 226 2.64 -8.96 8.44
N ARG A 227 2.50 -10.19 8.95
CA ARG A 227 2.68 -10.47 10.38
C ARG A 227 4.15 -10.38 10.82
N ARG A 228 5.09 -10.71 9.94
CA ARG A 228 6.53 -10.68 10.21
C ARG A 228 7.16 -9.31 9.93
N ASP A 229 6.47 -8.42 9.22
CA ASP A 229 6.87 -7.03 9.00
C ASP A 229 6.16 -6.10 10.02
N PRO A 230 6.76 -5.88 11.21
CA PRO A 230 6.16 -5.03 12.24
C PRO A 230 6.07 -3.56 11.80
N VAL A 231 6.92 -3.13 10.86
CA VAL A 231 6.94 -1.74 10.39
C VAL A 231 5.68 -1.48 9.57
N ARG A 232 5.34 -2.36 8.62
CA ARG A 232 4.10 -2.23 7.85
C ARG A 232 2.87 -2.31 8.72
N SER A 233 2.79 -3.29 9.62
CA SER A 233 1.60 -3.43 10.49
C SER A 233 1.42 -2.23 11.40
N THR A 234 2.52 -1.69 11.95
CA THR A 234 2.49 -0.51 12.82
C THR A 234 2.15 0.74 12.02
N LEU A 235 2.75 0.95 10.85
CA LEU A 235 2.41 2.08 9.97
C LEU A 235 0.94 2.04 9.54
N ALA A 236 0.43 0.84 9.25
CA ALA A 236 -0.94 0.64 8.81
C ALA A 236 -1.98 1.02 9.87
N LEU A 237 -1.73 0.64 11.13
CA LEU A 237 -2.68 0.79 12.23
C LEU A 237 -2.38 2.01 13.09
N MET A 238 -1.16 2.12 13.61
CA MET A 238 -0.78 3.23 14.48
C MET A 238 -0.69 4.54 13.68
N GLY A 239 -0.26 4.49 12.42
CA GLY A 239 -0.20 5.66 11.55
C GLY A 239 -1.56 6.30 11.30
N THR A 240 -2.60 5.51 11.04
CA THR A 240 -3.97 6.04 10.90
C THR A 240 -4.52 6.57 12.22
N VAL A 241 -4.25 5.92 13.35
CA VAL A 241 -4.67 6.43 14.67
C VAL A 241 -4.04 7.77 14.98
N ILE A 242 -2.72 7.90 14.79
CA ILE A 242 -2.00 9.16 15.03
C ILE A 242 -2.55 10.25 14.11
N LEU A 243 -2.69 9.96 12.81
CA LEU A 243 -3.18 10.95 11.87
C LEU A 243 -4.63 11.34 12.15
N MET A 244 -5.46 10.40 12.60
CA MET A 244 -6.82 10.67 13.07
C MET A 244 -6.85 11.60 14.28
N LEU A 245 -5.96 11.39 15.27
CA LEU A 245 -5.81 12.26 16.44
C LEU A 245 -5.35 13.66 16.04
N ILE A 246 -4.35 13.75 15.16
CA ILE A 246 -3.84 15.03 14.65
C ILE A 246 -4.93 15.78 13.89
N MET A 247 -5.66 15.12 12.98
CA MET A 247 -6.71 15.80 12.21
C MET A 247 -7.93 16.13 13.07
N GLY A 248 -8.32 15.24 13.97
CA GLY A 248 -9.47 15.43 14.85
C GLY A 248 -9.28 16.57 15.86
N TYR A 249 -8.12 16.66 16.51
CA TYR A 249 -7.85 17.74 17.49
C TYR A 249 -7.14 18.95 16.88
N GLY A 250 -6.36 18.77 15.82
CA GLY A 250 -5.56 19.83 15.21
C GLY A 250 -6.34 20.72 14.25
N ILE A 251 -7.45 20.25 13.68
CA ILE A 251 -8.33 21.03 12.81
C ILE A 251 -9.58 21.40 13.62
N SER A 252 -9.52 22.46 14.43
CA SER A 252 -10.72 23.00 15.09
C SER A 252 -11.09 24.34 14.46
N MET A 253 -12.30 24.41 13.90
CA MET A 253 -12.97 25.63 13.44
C MET A 253 -13.98 26.14 14.47
N ASP A 254 -14.06 25.51 15.65
CA ASP A 254 -15.07 25.81 16.65
C ASP A 254 -14.88 27.21 17.25
N VAL A 255 -16.00 27.93 17.34
CA VAL A 255 -16.09 29.28 17.89
C VAL A 255 -16.74 29.18 19.27
N GLU A 256 -16.00 28.63 20.23
CA GLU A 256 -16.39 28.65 21.64
C GLU A 256 -15.34 29.44 22.44
N ASN A 257 -15.77 30.15 23.48
CA ASN A 257 -14.88 30.91 24.37
C ASN A 257 -14.07 32.03 23.68
N LEU A 258 -14.68 32.78 22.76
CA LEU A 258 -14.05 33.94 22.13
C LEU A 258 -13.74 35.00 23.18
N ARG A 259 -12.45 35.22 23.43
CA ARG A 259 -11.99 36.32 24.29
C ARG A 259 -12.27 37.63 23.58
N PHE A 260 -13.16 38.44 24.14
CA PHE A 260 -13.47 39.76 23.60
C PHE A 260 -13.18 40.85 24.62
N ALA A 261 -12.85 42.05 24.13
CA ALA A 261 -12.75 43.24 24.94
C ALA A 261 -13.37 44.43 24.23
N VAL A 262 -13.88 45.39 25.00
CA VAL A 262 -14.58 46.56 24.49
C VAL A 262 -13.77 47.82 24.77
N LEU A 263 -13.59 48.64 23.73
CA LEU A 263 -13.14 50.02 23.80
C LEU A 263 -14.38 50.92 23.85
N ASP A 264 -14.85 51.24 25.06
CA ASP A 264 -16.04 52.05 25.26
C ASP A 264 -15.69 53.55 25.39
N ARG A 265 -15.95 54.32 24.33
CA ARG A 265 -15.76 55.79 24.31
C ARG A 265 -16.99 56.57 24.75
N ASP A 266 -18.14 55.92 24.93
CA ASP A 266 -19.40 56.55 25.32
C ASP A 266 -19.59 56.50 26.84
N GLN A 267 -19.23 55.37 27.46
CA GLN A 267 -19.31 55.13 28.91
C GLN A 267 -20.72 55.42 29.49
N THR A 268 -21.77 55.17 28.72
CA THR A 268 -23.16 55.37 29.14
C THR A 268 -23.81 54.07 29.58
N VAL A 269 -24.99 54.17 30.21
CA VAL A 269 -25.82 53.01 30.55
C VAL A 269 -26.18 52.21 29.29
N SER A 270 -26.37 52.87 28.15
CA SER A 270 -26.71 52.22 26.88
C SER A 270 -25.53 51.42 26.31
N SER A 271 -24.31 51.95 26.37
CA SER A 271 -23.10 51.25 25.91
C SER A 271 -22.76 50.04 26.80
N GLN A 272 -22.94 50.20 28.12
CA GLN A 272 -22.77 49.12 29.09
C GLN A 272 -23.83 48.03 28.92
N ALA A 273 -25.10 48.39 28.69
CA ALA A 273 -26.18 47.43 28.47
C ALA A 273 -25.96 46.61 27.19
N TRP A 274 -25.43 47.23 26.13
CA TRP A 274 -25.05 46.52 24.91
C TRP A 274 -23.92 45.51 25.17
N THR A 275 -22.88 45.94 25.89
CA THR A 275 -21.74 45.08 26.27
C THR A 275 -22.19 43.90 27.16
N LEU A 276 -23.08 44.16 28.12
CA LEU A 276 -23.63 43.13 29.02
C LEU A 276 -24.41 42.07 28.24
N ASN A 277 -25.19 42.46 27.23
CA ASN A 277 -25.90 41.51 26.37
C ASN A 277 -24.94 40.56 25.64
N LEU A 278 -23.80 41.09 25.20
CA LEU A 278 -22.74 40.31 24.56
C LEU A 278 -22.04 39.36 25.55
N SER A 279 -21.72 39.84 26.74
CA SER A 279 -21.06 39.06 27.81
C SER A 279 -21.93 37.90 28.33
N GLY A 280 -23.27 38.02 28.22
CA GLY A 280 -24.22 36.99 28.63
C GLY A 280 -24.30 35.79 27.68
N SER A 281 -23.62 35.84 26.54
CA SER A 281 -23.60 34.77 25.53
C SER A 281 -22.58 33.69 25.87
N ARG A 282 -22.93 32.41 25.64
CA ARG A 282 -22.03 31.26 25.86
C ARG A 282 -20.77 31.26 24.97
N TYR A 283 -20.75 32.06 23.92
CA TYR A 283 -19.68 32.07 22.92
C TYR A 283 -18.58 33.09 23.22
N PHE A 284 -18.82 34.05 24.13
CA PHE A 284 -17.96 35.20 24.36
C PHE A 284 -17.51 35.23 25.83
N ILE A 285 -16.21 35.41 26.05
CA ILE A 285 -15.64 35.61 27.38
C ILE A 285 -15.09 37.02 27.44
N GLU A 286 -15.70 37.85 28.28
CA GLU A 286 -15.27 39.21 28.48
C GLU A 286 -13.88 39.24 29.13
N GLN A 287 -12.99 40.04 28.55
CA GLN A 287 -11.67 40.36 29.07
C GLN A 287 -11.66 41.83 29.53
N PRO A 288 -10.65 42.26 30.31
CA PRO A 288 -10.55 43.64 30.75
C PRO A 288 -10.69 44.63 29.58
N SER A 289 -11.46 45.69 29.78
CA SER A 289 -11.78 46.70 28.76
C SER A 289 -10.51 47.31 28.15
N LEU A 290 -10.62 47.76 26.91
CA LEU A 290 -9.53 48.40 26.16
C LEU A 290 -9.49 49.89 26.44
N THR A 291 -8.28 50.47 26.52
CA THR A 291 -8.09 51.90 26.79
C THR A 291 -7.63 52.69 25.56
N SER A 292 -6.98 52.03 24.59
CA SER A 292 -6.46 52.67 23.36
C SER A 292 -6.41 51.72 22.17
N TYR A 293 -6.24 52.27 20.96
CA TYR A 293 -6.01 51.46 19.75
C TYR A 293 -4.68 50.71 19.80
N ASP A 294 -3.63 51.30 20.39
CA ASP A 294 -2.34 50.62 20.54
C ASP A 294 -2.47 49.39 21.45
N GLU A 295 -3.29 49.49 22.49
CA GLU A 295 -3.61 48.36 23.36
C GLU A 295 -4.42 47.29 22.62
N LEU A 296 -5.42 47.70 21.84
CA LEU A 296 -6.23 46.82 20.99
C LEU A 296 -5.32 46.01 20.05
N ASP A 297 -4.49 46.69 19.26
CA ASP A 297 -3.58 46.06 18.31
C ASP A 297 -2.61 45.11 18.99
N ARG A 298 -2.01 45.54 20.11
CA ARG A 298 -1.07 44.71 20.88
C ARG A 298 -1.74 43.44 21.42
N ARG A 299 -2.93 43.56 22.02
CA ARG A 299 -3.66 42.42 22.61
C ARG A 299 -4.23 41.47 21.55
N MET A 300 -4.61 41.99 20.39
CA MET A 300 -4.98 41.14 19.24
C MET A 300 -3.77 40.38 18.70
N ARG A 301 -2.62 41.05 18.51
CA ARG A 301 -1.38 40.39 18.03
C ARG A 301 -0.82 39.38 19.02
N ALA A 302 -0.94 39.64 20.31
CA ALA A 302 -0.53 38.71 21.38
C ALA A 302 -1.49 37.52 21.51
N GLY A 303 -2.67 37.56 20.89
CA GLY A 303 -3.71 36.55 21.03
C GLY A 303 -4.47 36.63 22.36
N ASP A 304 -4.31 37.70 23.13
CA ASP A 304 -5.03 37.91 24.39
C ASP A 304 -6.54 38.07 24.14
N ILE A 305 -6.89 38.72 23.02
CA ILE A 305 -8.27 38.87 22.55
C ILE A 305 -8.38 38.47 21.08
N THR A 306 -9.49 37.85 20.71
CA THR A 306 -9.80 37.41 19.34
C THR A 306 -10.79 38.35 18.66
N VAL A 307 -11.57 39.09 19.46
CA VAL A 307 -12.54 40.08 19.00
C VAL A 307 -12.35 41.36 19.81
N ALA A 308 -12.21 42.49 19.14
CA ALA A 308 -12.27 43.80 19.78
C ALA A 308 -13.48 44.57 19.26
N ILE A 309 -14.15 45.30 20.14
CA ILE A 309 -15.34 46.08 19.80
C ILE A 309 -15.11 47.52 20.22
N GLU A 310 -15.38 48.46 19.33
CA GLU A 310 -15.31 49.89 19.60
C GLU A 310 -16.71 50.46 19.57
N ILE A 311 -17.05 51.11 20.68
CA ILE A 311 -18.26 51.91 20.80
C ILE A 311 -17.87 53.37 20.59
N PRO A 312 -18.43 54.06 19.58
CA PRO A 312 -18.09 55.44 19.29
C PRO A 312 -18.60 56.39 20.38
N PRO A 313 -18.02 57.59 20.52
CA PRO A 313 -18.50 58.58 21.47
C PRO A 313 -19.93 59.02 21.12
N ASN A 314 -20.76 59.29 22.14
CA ASN A 314 -22.17 59.68 22.03
C ASN A 314 -23.15 58.56 21.59
N PHE A 315 -22.71 57.30 21.56
CA PHE A 315 -23.53 56.13 21.19
C PHE A 315 -24.92 56.13 21.84
N GLY A 316 -25.02 56.29 23.16
CA GLY A 316 -26.29 56.26 23.89
C GLY A 316 -27.22 57.42 23.50
N ARG A 317 -26.66 58.61 23.23
CA ARG A 317 -27.43 59.80 22.83
C ARG A 317 -27.95 59.65 21.40
N ASP A 318 -27.12 59.17 20.50
CA ASP A 318 -27.43 59.12 19.08
C ASP A 318 -28.46 58.00 18.79
N ILE A 319 -28.37 56.86 19.50
CA ILE A 319 -29.41 55.82 19.49
C ILE A 319 -30.75 56.31 20.04
N ALA A 320 -30.75 57.07 21.15
CA ALA A 320 -31.98 57.63 21.72
C ALA A 320 -32.68 58.61 20.78
N ARG A 321 -31.94 59.24 19.85
CA ARG A 321 -32.45 60.15 18.82
C ARG A 321 -32.82 59.45 17.51
N GLY A 322 -32.61 58.14 17.40
CA GLY A 322 -32.79 57.40 16.14
C GLY A 322 -31.75 57.77 15.07
N THR A 323 -30.61 58.33 15.46
CA THR A 323 -29.49 58.59 14.53
C THR A 323 -28.71 57.29 14.32
N PRO A 324 -28.39 56.91 13.06
CA PRO A 324 -27.56 55.74 12.80
C PRO A 324 -26.17 55.87 13.45
N VAL A 325 -25.71 54.81 14.10
CA VAL A 325 -24.39 54.75 14.73
C VAL A 325 -23.63 53.54 14.19
N GLU A 326 -22.35 53.73 13.87
CA GLU A 326 -21.47 52.65 13.39
C GLU A 326 -20.64 52.09 14.55
N LEU A 327 -20.73 50.78 14.76
CA LEU A 327 -19.88 50.06 15.73
C LEU A 327 -18.68 49.47 15.00
N GLY A 328 -17.49 49.67 15.56
CA GLY A 328 -16.27 49.03 15.07
C GLY A 328 -16.14 47.63 15.65
N VAL A 329 -15.89 46.63 14.80
CA VAL A 329 -15.61 45.25 15.24
C VAL A 329 -14.38 44.74 14.51
N TRP A 330 -13.30 44.50 15.26
CA TRP A 330 -12.08 43.87 14.76
C TRP A 330 -12.11 42.40 15.13
N ILE A 331 -11.92 41.53 14.15
CA ILE A 331 -11.91 40.09 14.30
C ILE A 331 -10.57 39.58 13.80
N ASP A 332 -9.96 38.66 14.53
CA ASP A 332 -8.76 37.96 14.07
C ASP A 332 -9.05 37.22 12.74
N GLY A 333 -8.37 37.67 11.68
CA GLY A 333 -8.50 37.16 10.31
C GLY A 333 -7.55 36.02 9.95
N ALA A 334 -6.75 35.49 10.88
CA ALA A 334 -5.79 34.41 10.59
C ALA A 334 -6.45 33.14 10.02
N MET A 335 -7.73 32.91 10.38
CA MET A 335 -8.57 31.84 9.82
C MET A 335 -9.87 32.46 9.24
N PRO A 336 -9.96 32.68 7.91
CA PRO A 336 -11.09 33.39 7.29
C PRO A 336 -12.47 32.78 7.57
N SER A 337 -12.58 31.45 7.58
CA SER A 337 -13.81 30.72 7.88
C SER A 337 -14.30 30.97 9.32
N ARG A 338 -13.36 30.95 10.28
CA ARG A 338 -13.64 31.25 11.69
C ARG A 338 -14.07 32.71 11.85
N ALA A 339 -13.37 33.63 11.18
CA ALA A 339 -13.68 35.06 11.22
C ALA A 339 -15.09 35.39 10.68
N GLU A 340 -15.50 34.79 9.55
CA GLU A 340 -16.86 34.95 9.03
C GLU A 340 -17.93 34.37 9.97
N THR A 341 -17.61 33.26 10.64
CA THR A 341 -18.50 32.68 11.66
C THR A 341 -18.66 33.61 12.87
N VAL A 342 -17.55 34.18 13.38
CA VAL A 342 -17.58 35.18 14.46
C VAL A 342 -18.39 36.40 14.06
N LYS A 343 -18.17 36.91 12.84
CA LYS A 343 -18.92 38.05 12.28
C LYS A 343 -20.41 37.77 12.24
N GLY A 344 -20.82 36.56 11.80
CA GLY A 344 -22.22 36.13 11.82
C GLY A 344 -22.82 36.14 13.23
N TYR A 345 -22.09 35.65 14.24
CA TYR A 345 -22.56 35.69 15.64
C TYR A 345 -22.72 37.12 16.17
N VAL A 346 -21.73 37.99 15.94
CA VAL A 346 -21.80 39.41 16.36
C VAL A 346 -22.98 40.12 15.70
N GLN A 347 -23.22 39.89 14.41
CA GLN A 347 -24.38 40.44 13.69
C GLN A 347 -25.71 39.91 14.25
N ALA A 348 -25.82 38.62 14.53
CA ALA A 348 -27.04 38.03 15.08
C ALA A 348 -27.37 38.57 16.49
N MET A 349 -26.37 38.74 17.36
CA MET A 349 -26.56 39.33 18.68
C MET A 349 -26.95 40.81 18.59
N HIS A 350 -26.31 41.57 17.69
CA HIS A 350 -26.70 42.96 17.45
C HIS A 350 -28.17 43.08 16.99
N GLN A 351 -28.62 42.20 16.08
CA GLN A 351 -30.02 42.15 15.66
C GLN A 351 -30.97 41.80 16.81
N SER A 352 -30.59 40.86 17.69
CA SER A 352 -31.38 40.51 18.87
C SER A 352 -31.49 41.68 19.86
N TRP A 353 -30.41 42.43 20.07
CA TRP A 353 -30.42 43.63 20.91
C TRP A 353 -31.30 44.73 20.32
N LEU A 354 -31.25 44.97 19.00
CA LEU A 354 -32.13 45.93 18.34
C LEU A 354 -33.61 45.58 18.52
N GLN A 355 -33.96 44.30 18.50
CA GLN A 355 -35.34 43.84 18.77
C GLN A 355 -35.75 44.11 20.22
N ASP A 356 -34.87 43.87 21.20
CA ASP A 356 -35.13 44.18 22.61
C ASP A 356 -35.32 45.70 22.82
N VAL A 357 -34.44 46.54 22.27
CA VAL A 357 -34.57 48.00 22.33
C VAL A 357 -35.87 48.49 21.68
N ALA A 358 -36.22 47.94 20.50
CA ALA A 358 -37.47 48.27 19.82
C ALA A 358 -38.70 47.84 20.63
N SER A 359 -38.66 46.70 21.31
CA SER A 359 -39.76 46.22 22.15
C SER A 359 -40.01 47.09 23.39
N ARG A 360 -38.97 47.79 23.87
CA ARG A 360 -39.05 48.71 25.02
C ARG A 360 -39.54 50.10 24.64
N GLN A 361 -39.59 50.44 23.35
CA GLN A 361 -40.15 51.70 22.86
C GLN A 361 -41.63 51.50 22.50
N SER A 362 -42.52 52.28 23.13
CA SER A 362 -43.98 52.15 23.07
C SER A 362 -44.65 52.56 21.75
N SER A 363 -43.94 52.54 20.62
CA SER A 363 -44.47 52.93 19.29
C SER A 363 -44.64 51.71 18.39
N PRO A 364 -45.86 51.39 17.92
CA PRO A 364 -46.14 50.21 17.11
C PRO A 364 -45.77 50.47 15.65
N ALA A 365 -44.51 50.30 15.30
CA ALA A 365 -44.09 50.28 13.90
C ALA A 365 -42.85 49.40 13.69
N SER A 366 -43.06 48.09 13.66
CA SER A 366 -42.26 47.18 12.81
C SER A 366 -42.96 45.83 12.73
N GLN A 367 -43.64 45.59 11.60
CA GLN A 367 -43.95 44.23 11.15
C GLN A 367 -42.62 43.56 10.71
N ASN A 368 -41.86 43.04 11.66
CA ASN A 368 -40.82 42.08 11.31
C ASN A 368 -41.51 40.73 11.05
N GLY A 369 -41.68 40.42 9.76
CA GLY A 369 -41.87 39.08 9.16
C GLY A 369 -42.91 38.16 9.82
N LEU A 370 -44.12 38.09 9.26
CA LEU A 370 -45.15 37.09 9.60
C LEU A 370 -44.71 35.63 9.36
N MET A 371 -43.58 35.41 8.66
CA MET A 371 -42.94 34.11 8.51
C MET A 371 -41.41 34.28 8.55
N ASN A 372 -40.76 33.38 9.29
CA ASN A 372 -39.31 33.22 9.32
C ASN A 372 -38.95 31.80 8.86
N ILE A 373 -38.04 31.67 7.90
CA ILE A 373 -37.54 30.36 7.45
C ILE A 373 -36.23 30.10 8.19
N GLU A 374 -36.29 29.19 9.18
CA GLU A 374 -35.10 28.73 9.90
C GLU A 374 -34.49 27.51 9.21
N THR A 375 -33.32 27.69 8.59
CA THR A 375 -32.53 26.57 8.07
C THR A 375 -31.81 25.88 9.22
N ARG A 376 -32.22 24.65 9.55
CA ARG A 376 -31.55 23.82 10.57
C ARG A 376 -30.87 22.62 9.90
N TYR A 377 -29.57 22.46 10.11
CA TYR A 377 -28.86 21.28 9.62
C TYR A 377 -29.34 20.02 10.36
N ARG A 378 -29.75 19.00 9.61
CA ARG A 378 -30.18 17.70 10.17
C ARG A 378 -29.02 16.96 10.87
N TYR A 379 -27.80 17.22 10.43
CA TYR A 379 -26.56 16.73 11.01
C TYR A 379 -25.71 17.93 11.43
N ASN A 380 -25.35 18.00 12.71
CA ASN A 380 -24.52 19.06 13.28
C ASN A 380 -25.10 20.50 13.16
N PRO A 381 -26.26 20.80 13.80
CA PRO A 381 -26.90 22.12 13.76
C PRO A 381 -26.04 23.24 14.37
N ASP A 382 -25.19 22.90 15.33
CA ASP A 382 -24.26 23.83 15.99
C ASP A 382 -22.95 24.02 15.20
N VAL A 383 -22.80 23.37 14.03
CA VAL A 383 -21.60 23.44 13.17
C VAL A 383 -20.30 23.10 13.92
N LYS A 384 -20.35 22.12 14.84
CA LYS A 384 -19.18 21.65 15.57
C LYS A 384 -18.18 20.96 14.65
N SER A 385 -16.89 21.19 14.88
CA SER A 385 -15.82 20.74 14.00
C SER A 385 -15.64 19.23 14.09
N LEU A 386 -15.64 18.68 15.30
CA LEU A 386 -15.44 17.25 15.54
C LEU A 386 -16.46 16.36 14.81
N PRO A 387 -17.80 16.57 14.95
CA PRO A 387 -18.79 15.79 14.21
C PRO A 387 -18.69 15.93 12.68
N ALA A 388 -18.12 17.01 12.15
CA ALA A 388 -17.95 17.19 10.70
C ALA A 388 -16.67 16.53 10.17
N ILE A 389 -15.55 16.69 10.88
CA ILE A 389 -14.22 16.30 10.42
C ILE A 389 -13.99 14.80 10.61
N VAL A 390 -14.35 14.26 11.78
CA VAL A 390 -14.10 12.86 12.14
C VAL A 390 -14.67 11.89 11.09
N PRO A 391 -15.96 11.98 10.68
CA PRO A 391 -16.50 11.10 9.64
C PRO A 391 -15.89 11.30 8.25
N ALA A 392 -15.43 12.52 7.93
CA ALA A 392 -14.82 12.83 6.63
C ALA A 392 -13.38 12.29 6.51
N VAL A 393 -12.66 12.24 7.63
CA VAL A 393 -11.26 11.78 7.68
C VAL A 393 -11.15 10.25 7.59
N ILE A 394 -12.11 9.49 8.16
CA ILE A 394 -12.09 8.02 8.11
C ILE A 394 -11.93 7.47 6.68
N PRO A 395 -12.77 7.81 5.67
CA PRO A 395 -12.61 7.30 4.32
C PRO A 395 -11.28 7.75 3.68
N LEU A 396 -10.82 8.97 3.96
CA LEU A 396 -9.52 9.47 3.47
C LEU A 396 -8.35 8.60 3.97
N LEU A 397 -8.35 8.28 5.27
CA LEU A 397 -7.33 7.41 5.89
C LEU A 397 -7.39 5.99 5.35
N LEU A 398 -8.60 5.45 5.16
CA LEU A 398 -8.83 4.13 4.57
C LEU A 398 -8.45 4.06 3.09
N MET A 399 -8.45 5.18 2.38
CA MET A 399 -7.96 5.24 1.01
C MET A 399 -6.43 5.22 0.98
N MET A 400 -5.78 6.07 1.77
CA MET A 400 -4.35 6.36 1.60
C MET A 400 -3.46 5.20 2.07
N ILE A 401 -3.74 4.63 3.24
CA ILE A 401 -2.80 3.70 3.87
C ILE A 401 -2.89 2.27 3.31
N PRO A 402 -4.07 1.63 3.23
CA PRO A 402 -4.20 0.31 2.61
C PRO A 402 -3.79 0.26 1.13
N SER A 403 -4.13 1.29 0.34
CA SER A 403 -3.78 1.33 -1.10
C SER A 403 -2.27 1.40 -1.32
N MET A 404 -1.59 2.28 -0.57
CA MET A 404 -0.14 2.45 -0.64
C MET A 404 0.60 1.16 -0.24
N LEU A 405 0.13 0.49 0.81
CA LEU A 405 0.73 -0.77 1.27
C LEU A 405 0.51 -1.92 0.28
N SER A 406 -0.67 -2.00 -0.35
CA SER A 406 -0.97 -2.96 -1.41
C SER A 406 -0.07 -2.72 -2.64
N ALA A 407 0.08 -1.46 -3.07
CA ALA A 407 0.94 -1.12 -4.20
C ALA A 407 2.42 -1.46 -3.94
N LEU A 408 2.92 -1.15 -2.73
CA LEU A 408 4.29 -1.44 -2.33
C LEU A 408 4.59 -2.94 -2.34
N SER A 409 3.62 -3.79 -1.99
CA SER A 409 3.81 -5.24 -1.96
C SER A 409 3.99 -5.86 -3.34
N VAL A 410 3.38 -5.27 -4.36
CA VAL A 410 3.57 -5.68 -5.76
C VAL A 410 4.93 -5.22 -6.28
N VAL A 411 5.32 -3.98 -5.99
CA VAL A 411 6.62 -3.42 -6.42
C VAL A 411 7.78 -4.19 -5.80
N ARG A 412 7.71 -4.47 -4.50
CA ARG A 412 8.75 -5.23 -3.78
C ARG A 412 8.97 -6.62 -4.37
N GLU A 413 7.91 -7.29 -4.81
CA GLU A 413 8.01 -8.62 -5.42
C GLU A 413 8.86 -8.59 -6.70
N LYS A 414 8.76 -7.50 -7.47
CA LYS A 414 9.55 -7.25 -8.67
C LYS A 414 11.00 -6.93 -8.33
N GLU A 415 11.24 -6.14 -7.30
CA GLU A 415 12.59 -5.78 -6.84
C GLU A 415 13.36 -6.98 -6.26
N LEU A 416 12.68 -7.85 -5.52
CA LEU A 416 13.27 -9.05 -4.93
C LEU A 416 13.39 -10.23 -5.92
N GLY A 417 12.89 -10.09 -7.16
CA GLY A 417 12.90 -11.17 -8.16
C GLY A 417 11.90 -12.30 -7.90
N SER A 418 11.22 -12.32 -6.75
CA SER A 418 10.17 -13.29 -6.41
C SER A 418 8.99 -13.32 -7.38
N ILE A 419 8.80 -12.27 -8.20
CA ILE A 419 7.83 -12.23 -9.29
C ILE A 419 8.07 -13.33 -10.34
N ILE A 420 9.29 -13.86 -10.45
CA ILE A 420 9.62 -14.99 -11.34
C ILE A 420 8.75 -16.21 -11.00
N ASN A 421 8.44 -16.43 -9.71
CA ASN A 421 7.60 -17.54 -9.27
C ASN A 421 6.20 -17.51 -9.91
N LEU A 422 5.65 -16.33 -10.22
CA LEU A 422 4.37 -16.20 -10.94
C LEU A 422 4.44 -16.73 -12.37
N TYR A 423 5.60 -16.58 -13.03
CA TYR A 423 5.78 -17.02 -14.41
C TYR A 423 6.05 -18.52 -14.53
N VAL A 424 6.61 -19.14 -13.49
CA VAL A 424 7.03 -20.54 -13.52
C VAL A 424 6.08 -21.47 -12.77
N THR A 425 5.28 -20.94 -11.85
CA THR A 425 4.20 -21.72 -11.23
C THR A 425 2.96 -21.71 -12.13
N PRO A 426 2.09 -22.74 -12.01
CA PRO A 426 0.85 -22.79 -12.74
C PRO A 426 -0.17 -21.84 -12.09
N THR A 427 0.11 -20.53 -12.05
CA THR A 427 -0.71 -19.52 -11.38
C THR A 427 -1.16 -18.46 -12.38
N THR A 428 -2.42 -18.04 -12.29
CA THR A 428 -2.95 -16.93 -13.09
C THR A 428 -2.71 -15.58 -12.42
N ARG A 429 -2.66 -14.50 -13.22
CA ARG A 429 -2.47 -13.13 -12.71
C ARG A 429 -3.57 -12.72 -11.71
N SER A 430 -4.82 -13.14 -11.94
CA SER A 430 -5.94 -12.81 -11.05
C SER A 430 -5.86 -13.53 -9.71
N GLU A 431 -5.47 -14.80 -9.68
CA GLU A 431 -5.26 -15.54 -8.42
C GLU A 431 -4.16 -14.91 -7.57
N PHE A 432 -3.06 -14.49 -8.22
CA PHE A 432 -1.95 -13.81 -7.56
C PHE A 432 -2.38 -12.46 -6.98
N LEU A 433 -3.01 -11.61 -7.79
CA LEU A 433 -3.43 -10.26 -7.36
C LEU A 433 -4.51 -10.32 -6.27
N LEU A 434 -5.57 -11.12 -6.46
CA LEU A 434 -6.63 -11.27 -5.45
C LEU A 434 -6.11 -11.94 -4.18
N GLY A 435 -5.22 -12.92 -4.31
CA GLY A 435 -4.57 -13.56 -3.17
C GLY A 435 -3.79 -12.57 -2.33
N LYS A 436 -3.03 -11.67 -2.96
CA LYS A 436 -2.31 -10.59 -2.27
C LYS A 436 -3.24 -9.55 -1.67
N GLN A 437 -4.36 -9.24 -2.32
CA GLN A 437 -5.29 -8.21 -1.86
C GLN A 437 -6.02 -8.58 -0.56
N LEU A 438 -6.37 -9.86 -0.37
CA LEU A 438 -7.21 -10.31 0.75
C LEU A 438 -6.68 -9.92 2.14
N PRO A 439 -5.38 -10.11 2.48
CA PRO A 439 -4.85 -9.67 3.77
C PRO A 439 -4.90 -8.16 3.97
N TYR A 440 -4.73 -7.36 2.92
CA TYR A 440 -4.87 -5.90 3.00
C TYR A 440 -6.32 -5.46 3.19
N ILE A 441 -7.28 -6.17 2.60
CA ILE A 441 -8.70 -5.94 2.89
C ILE A 441 -8.99 -6.22 4.36
N ALA A 442 -8.50 -7.34 4.90
CA ALA A 442 -8.68 -7.69 6.32
C ALA A 442 -8.04 -6.63 7.24
N LEU A 443 -6.81 -6.19 6.93
CA LEU A 443 -6.11 -5.13 7.66
C LEU A 443 -6.86 -3.79 7.57
N GLY A 444 -7.37 -3.43 6.39
CA GLY A 444 -8.17 -2.23 6.18
C GLY A 444 -9.48 -2.26 6.95
N MET A 445 -10.16 -3.41 7.04
CA MET A 445 -11.37 -3.58 7.84
C MET A 445 -11.08 -3.47 9.33
N LEU A 446 -9.98 -4.05 9.82
CA LEU A 446 -9.53 -3.88 11.20
C LEU A 446 -9.26 -2.42 11.52
N ASN A 447 -8.61 -1.71 10.60
CA ASN A 447 -8.38 -0.27 10.70
C ASN A 447 -9.68 0.54 10.70
N PHE A 448 -10.66 0.19 9.86
CA PHE A 448 -11.99 0.80 9.86
C PHE A 448 -12.67 0.67 11.23
N PHE A 449 -12.69 -0.54 11.81
CA PHE A 449 -13.28 -0.74 13.14
C PHE A 449 -12.53 0.04 14.22
N LEU A 450 -11.20 0.12 14.13
CA LEU A 450 -10.38 0.91 15.04
C LEU A 450 -10.72 2.41 14.96
N LEU A 451 -10.80 2.97 13.75
CA LEU A 451 -11.17 4.37 13.52
C LEU A 451 -12.61 4.68 13.95
N CYS A 452 -13.56 3.76 13.69
CA CYS A 452 -14.92 3.86 14.19
C CYS A 452 -15.00 3.82 15.73
N GLY A 453 -14.14 3.02 16.37
CA GLY A 453 -14.00 2.99 17.82
C GLY A 453 -13.47 4.31 18.36
N LEU A 454 -12.40 4.85 17.77
CA LEU A 454 -11.84 6.16 18.14
C LEU A 454 -12.85 7.30 17.99
N SER A 455 -13.62 7.30 16.89
CA SER A 455 -14.70 8.27 16.67
C SER A 455 -15.66 8.35 17.86
N VAL A 456 -16.05 7.20 18.42
CA VAL A 456 -17.05 7.14 19.50
C VAL A 456 -16.40 7.37 20.87
N PHE A 457 -15.32 6.65 21.18
CA PHE A 457 -14.76 6.63 22.53
C PHE A 457 -13.81 7.80 22.83
N VAL A 458 -13.10 8.32 21.81
CA VAL A 458 -12.14 9.41 21.99
C VAL A 458 -12.76 10.75 21.62
N PHE A 459 -13.41 10.82 20.45
CA PHE A 459 -13.98 12.08 19.96
C PHE A 459 -15.44 12.32 20.38
N GLY A 460 -16.11 11.33 20.97
CA GLY A 460 -17.50 11.46 21.39
C GLY A 460 -18.48 11.67 20.23
N VAL A 461 -18.12 11.26 19.01
CA VAL A 461 -18.95 11.37 17.81
C VAL A 461 -19.67 10.03 17.57
N PRO A 462 -20.97 9.91 17.94
CA PRO A 462 -21.72 8.69 17.77
C PRO A 462 -22.06 8.43 16.30
N HIS A 463 -22.05 7.15 15.91
CA HIS A 463 -22.54 6.71 14.61
C HIS A 463 -24.05 6.88 14.52
N LYS A 464 -24.54 7.54 13.45
CA LYS A 464 -25.98 7.67 13.18
C LYS A 464 -26.36 6.78 12.00
N GLY A 465 -27.46 6.04 12.12
CA GLY A 465 -27.96 5.14 11.08
C GLY A 465 -27.54 3.68 11.28
N SER A 466 -27.52 2.91 10.20
CA SER A 466 -27.19 1.47 10.23
C SER A 466 -25.68 1.23 10.18
N PHE A 467 -25.12 0.72 11.28
CA PHE A 467 -23.70 0.34 11.34
C PHE A 467 -23.36 -0.80 10.37
N LEU A 468 -24.30 -1.72 10.12
CA LEU A 468 -24.13 -2.79 9.15
C LEU A 468 -23.97 -2.25 7.73
N THR A 469 -24.80 -1.27 7.36
CA THR A 469 -24.72 -0.61 6.04
C THR A 469 -23.39 0.13 5.88
N LEU A 470 -22.93 0.81 6.93
CA LEU A 470 -21.62 1.46 6.95
C LEU A 470 -20.47 0.44 6.80
N THR A 471 -20.54 -0.69 7.50
CA THR A 471 -19.53 -1.75 7.43
C THR A 471 -19.45 -2.37 6.04
N LEU A 472 -20.60 -2.62 5.40
CA LEU A 472 -20.66 -3.17 4.04
C LEU A 472 -20.16 -2.15 3.00
N ALA A 473 -20.50 -0.87 3.17
CA ALA A 473 -19.95 0.20 2.33
C ALA A 473 -18.44 0.34 2.51
N ALA A 474 -17.92 0.27 3.74
CA ALA A 474 -16.50 0.29 4.02
C ALA A 474 -15.77 -0.92 3.41
N LEU A 475 -16.36 -2.11 3.48
CA LEU A 475 -15.82 -3.30 2.84
C LEU A 475 -15.68 -3.12 1.32
N LEU A 476 -16.75 -2.67 0.65
CA LEU A 476 -16.70 -2.40 -0.79
C LEU A 476 -15.68 -1.31 -1.13
N TYR A 477 -15.62 -0.25 -0.31
CA TYR A 477 -14.67 0.83 -0.48
C TYR A 477 -13.22 0.35 -0.37
N ILE A 478 -12.90 -0.46 0.65
CA ILE A 478 -11.55 -1.00 0.87
C ILE A 478 -11.16 -1.98 -0.23
N ILE A 479 -12.10 -2.82 -0.70
CA ILE A 479 -11.86 -3.71 -1.85
C ILE A 479 -11.42 -2.86 -3.05
N ILE A 480 -12.21 -1.86 -3.45
CA ILE A 480 -11.89 -1.01 -4.60
C ILE A 480 -10.59 -0.21 -4.39
N ALA A 481 -10.35 0.29 -3.18
CA ALA A 481 -9.16 1.09 -2.88
C ALA A 481 -7.85 0.28 -2.90
N THR A 482 -7.91 -1.03 -2.66
CA THR A 482 -6.70 -1.88 -2.56
C THR A 482 -6.31 -2.56 -3.88
N GLY A 483 -7.14 -2.51 -4.93
CA GLY A 483 -6.84 -3.07 -6.25
C GLY A 483 -8.05 -3.54 -7.02
#